data_AF-A0A915DET4-F1
#
_entry.id   AF-A0A915DET4-F1
#
_cell.length_a   1.000
_cell.length_b   1.000
_cell.length_c   1.000
_cell.angle_alpha   90.00
_cell.angle_beta   90.00
_cell.angle_gamma   90.00
#
_symmetry.space_group_name_H-M   'P 1'
#
loop_
_entity.id
_entity.type
_entity.pdbx_description
1 polymer ?
#
loop_
_entity_poly.entity_id
_entity_poly.type
_entity_poly.pdbx_seq_one_letter_code
_entity_poly.pdbx_strand_id
1 'polypeptide(L)'
;MRDKERGVVWEEAIYTNISYFCRQCALCFLSATIPNARQFAESICYLHHQPCHVVYTDYRPTPLQHFLYSAGSDGLYEVVDVQGRFREDQFAKAMSFLAEKGDQPRMSGPGGSSNIVKIIRTIKEQDMFFDK
;
A
#
# COMPACT_ATOMS: atom_id res chain seq x y z
N MET A 1 -1.34 -2.82 -16.17
CA MET A 1 -0.81 -4.06 -16.78
C MET A 1 -0.80 -5.27 -15.85
N ARG A 2 -0.52 -5.15 -14.54
CA ARG A 2 -0.55 -6.34 -13.63
C ARG A 2 -1.95 -6.89 -13.29
N ASP A 3 -3.01 -6.15 -13.60
CA ASP A 3 -4.38 -6.63 -13.50
C ASP A 3 -4.64 -7.68 -14.59
N LYS A 4 -5.07 -8.89 -14.21
CA LYS A 4 -5.21 -10.01 -15.13
C LYS A 4 -6.31 -9.80 -16.17
N GLU A 5 -7.34 -9.03 -15.84
CA GLU A 5 -8.49 -8.80 -16.72
C GLU A 5 -8.32 -7.54 -17.55
N ARG A 6 -7.66 -6.51 -17.00
CA ARG A 6 -7.54 -5.19 -17.64
C ARG A 6 -6.15 -4.86 -18.14
N GLY A 7 -5.16 -5.68 -17.81
CA GLY A 7 -3.75 -5.44 -18.12
C GLY A 7 -3.45 -5.44 -19.62
N VAL A 8 -4.05 -6.39 -20.34
CA VAL A 8 -3.88 -6.59 -21.79
C VAL A 8 -4.37 -5.38 -22.58
N VAL A 9 -5.51 -4.79 -22.18
CA VAL A 9 -6.08 -3.61 -22.84
C VAL A 9 -5.11 -2.43 -22.83
N TRP A 10 -4.34 -2.24 -21.76
CA TRP A 10 -3.35 -1.17 -21.67
C TRP A 10 -2.12 -1.44 -22.56
N GLU A 11 -1.70 -2.69 -22.70
CA GLU A 11 -0.61 -3.06 -23.60
C GLU A 11 -1.03 -2.82 -25.05
N GLU A 12 -2.19 -3.35 -25.45
CA GLU A 12 -2.74 -3.17 -26.78
C GLU A 12 -2.99 -1.70 -27.12
N ALA A 13 -3.46 -0.88 -26.17
CA ALA A 13 -3.66 0.55 -26.39
C ALA A 13 -2.34 1.30 -26.63
N ILE A 14 -1.26 0.93 -25.93
CA ILE A 14 0.07 1.53 -26.11
C ILE A 14 0.64 1.11 -27.47
N TYR A 15 0.62 -0.18 -27.80
CA TYR A 15 1.07 -0.68 -29.10
C TYR A 15 0.26 -0.09 -30.26
N THR A 16 -1.07 0.00 -30.12
CA THR A 16 -1.96 0.55 -31.16
C THR A 16 -1.72 2.04 -31.38
N ASN A 17 -1.54 2.83 -30.31
CA ASN A 17 -1.19 4.25 -30.42
C ASN A 17 0.15 4.47 -31.13
N ILE A 18 1.13 3.62 -30.82
CA ILE A 18 2.48 3.64 -31.41
C ILE A 18 2.46 3.30 -32.90
N SER A 19 1.62 2.35 -33.32
CA SER A 19 1.59 1.85 -34.69
C SER A 19 0.76 2.72 -35.64
N TYR A 20 -0.41 3.20 -35.21
CA TYR A 20 -1.42 3.73 -36.14
C TYR A 20 -1.58 5.26 -36.14
N PHE A 21 -1.31 5.96 -35.05
CA PHE A 21 -1.86 7.32 -34.88
C PHE A 21 -0.84 8.42 -34.54
N CYS A 22 0.18 8.13 -33.72
CA CYS A 22 0.89 9.20 -33.01
C CYS A 22 2.40 8.96 -32.84
N ARG A 23 3.14 8.81 -33.96
CA ARG A 23 4.63 8.84 -33.91
C ARG A 23 5.21 10.20 -33.50
N GLN A 24 4.41 11.26 -33.47
CA GLN A 24 4.82 12.62 -33.06
C GLN A 24 4.30 13.04 -31.68
N CYS A 25 3.49 12.21 -31.01
CA CYS A 25 2.82 12.61 -29.76
C CYS A 25 3.61 12.14 -28.55
N ALA A 26 3.86 13.05 -27.61
CA ALA A 26 4.48 12.72 -26.33
C ALA A 26 3.49 11.99 -25.42
N LEU A 27 3.93 10.89 -24.81
CA LEU A 27 3.14 10.12 -23.86
C LEU A 27 3.53 10.47 -22.42
N CYS A 28 2.52 10.72 -21.58
CA CYS A 28 2.70 10.95 -20.15
C CYS A 28 2.16 9.74 -19.36
N PHE A 29 3.05 9.06 -18.63
CA PHE A 29 2.70 7.91 -17.79
C PHE A 29 2.69 8.31 -16.31
N LEU A 30 1.53 8.16 -15.67
CA LEU A 30 1.37 8.36 -14.23
C LEU A 30 1.21 7.00 -13.56
N SER A 31 2.16 6.65 -12.69
CA SER A 31 2.19 5.37 -11.98
C SER A 31 2.46 5.59 -10.50
N ALA A 32 2.01 4.65 -9.66
CA ALA A 32 2.51 4.50 -8.30
C ALA A 32 4.02 4.15 -8.30
N THR A 33 4.66 4.24 -7.15
CA THR A 33 6.07 3.90 -6.96
C THR A 33 6.32 2.45 -7.35
N ILE A 34 7.12 2.24 -8.40
CA ILE A 34 7.50 0.93 -8.92
C ILE A 34 9.03 0.82 -9.01
N PRO A 35 9.64 -0.27 -8.52
CA PRO A 35 11.09 -0.41 -8.52
C PRO A 35 11.68 -0.57 -9.93
N ASN A 36 10.88 -1.03 -10.90
CA ASN A 36 11.29 -1.29 -12.28
C ASN A 36 10.88 -0.18 -13.26
N ALA A 37 10.70 1.06 -12.80
CA ALA A 37 10.31 2.20 -13.65
C ALA A 37 11.23 2.40 -14.86
N ARG A 38 12.54 2.17 -14.68
CA ARG A 38 13.54 2.33 -15.73
C ARG A 38 13.36 1.31 -16.87
N GLN A 39 13.17 0.04 -16.55
CA GLN A 39 12.97 -1.02 -17.55
C GLN A 39 11.71 -0.77 -18.39
N PHE A 40 10.67 -0.23 -17.74
CA PHE A 40 9.46 0.17 -18.45
C PHE A 40 9.76 1.31 -19.44
N ALA A 41 10.45 2.37 -19.01
CA ALA A 41 10.82 3.47 -19.91
C ALA A 41 11.75 3.04 -21.05
N GLU A 42 12.68 2.11 -20.80
CA GLU A 42 13.53 1.53 -21.84
C GLU A 42 12.70 0.75 -22.88
N SER A 43 11.72 -0.03 -22.42
CA SER A 43 10.78 -0.74 -23.31
C SER A 43 9.97 0.24 -24.16
N ILE A 44 9.47 1.32 -23.56
CA ILE A 44 8.72 2.36 -24.30
C ILE A 44 9.63 3.10 -25.29
N CYS A 45 10.87 3.43 -24.91
CA CYS A 45 11.85 4.06 -25.78
C CYS A 45 12.19 3.17 -26.98
N TYR A 46 12.31 1.85 -26.76
CA TYR A 46 12.56 0.88 -27.83
C TYR A 46 11.37 0.79 -28.81
N LEU A 47 10.14 0.81 -28.29
CA LEU A 47 8.92 0.69 -29.10
C LEU A 47 8.55 1.97 -29.85
N HIS A 48 8.74 3.14 -29.23
CA HIS A 48 8.31 4.44 -29.78
C HIS A 48 9.44 5.17 -30.53
N HIS A 49 10.70 4.74 -30.37
CA HIS A 49 11.90 5.42 -30.91
C HIS A 49 12.02 6.89 -30.48
N GLN A 50 11.48 7.23 -29.31
CA GLN A 50 11.56 8.55 -28.70
C GLN A 50 12.12 8.46 -27.28
N PRO A 51 12.85 9.49 -26.80
CA PRO A 51 13.37 9.50 -25.44
C PRO A 51 12.23 9.50 -24.41
N CYS A 52 12.29 8.58 -23.45
CA CYS A 52 11.34 8.48 -22.35
C CYS A 52 12.04 8.83 -21.03
N HIS A 53 11.59 9.91 -20.38
CA HIS A 53 12.14 10.37 -19.11
C HIS A 53 11.42 9.72 -17.92
N VAL A 54 12.19 9.31 -16.92
CA VAL A 54 11.65 8.76 -15.66
C VAL A 54 11.89 9.76 -14.55
N VAL A 55 10.81 10.25 -13.95
CA VAL A 55 10.84 11.03 -12.72
C VAL A 55 10.35 10.12 -11.60
N TYR A 56 11.24 9.83 -10.65
CA TYR A 56 10.96 8.96 -9.51
C TYR A 56 10.99 9.77 -8.21
N THR A 57 10.05 9.50 -7.32
CA THR A 57 10.02 10.10 -5.99
C THR A 57 9.39 9.15 -4.97
N ASP A 58 10.03 9.03 -3.81
CA ASP A 58 9.50 8.35 -2.62
C ASP A 58 8.82 9.34 -1.65
N TYR A 59 8.77 10.63 -1.99
CA TYR A 59 8.19 11.64 -1.14
C TYR A 59 6.69 11.42 -0.95
N ARG A 60 6.26 11.31 0.31
CA ARG A 60 4.84 11.31 0.69
C ARG A 60 4.51 12.63 1.41
N PRO A 61 3.58 13.44 0.87
CA PRO A 61 3.17 14.70 1.51
C PRO A 61 2.55 14.52 2.90
N THR A 62 1.93 13.37 3.14
CA THR A 62 1.37 13.00 4.45
C THR A 62 2.21 11.87 5.05
N PRO A 63 2.93 12.12 6.16
CA PRO A 63 3.67 11.07 6.84
C PRO A 63 2.69 9.99 7.34
N LEU A 64 3.11 8.73 7.29
CA LEU A 64 2.30 7.60 7.71
C LEU A 64 2.86 6.98 8.98
N GLN A 65 1.98 6.68 9.93
CA GLN A 65 2.26 5.80 11.06
C GLN A 65 1.62 4.44 10.79
N HIS A 66 2.25 3.36 11.23
CA HIS A 66 1.68 2.02 11.11
C HIS A 66 1.42 1.45 12.49
N PHE A 67 0.17 1.06 12.73
CA PHE A 67 -0.27 0.46 13.97
C PHE A 67 -0.67 -0.99 13.72
N LEU A 68 -0.33 -1.86 14.67
CA LEU A 68 -0.73 -3.26 14.70
C LEU A 68 -1.80 -3.45 15.77
N TYR A 69 -2.90 -4.10 15.39
CA TYR A 69 -3.94 -4.52 16.30
C TYR A 69 -3.95 -6.04 16.38
N SER A 70 -3.64 -6.57 17.56
CA SER A 70 -3.65 -8.01 17.80
C SER A 70 -5.04 -8.45 18.23
N ALA A 71 -5.49 -9.60 17.72
CA ALA A 71 -6.83 -10.09 17.99
C ALA A 71 -7.02 -10.38 19.49
N GLY A 72 -7.74 -9.47 20.16
CA GLY A 72 -8.02 -9.58 21.58
C GLY A 72 -6.97 -8.96 22.50
N SER A 73 -6.09 -8.11 21.99
CA SER A 73 -5.51 -7.00 22.76
C SER A 73 -6.50 -5.83 22.78
N ASP A 74 -6.43 -5.00 23.82
CA ASP A 74 -7.26 -3.80 23.96
C ASP A 74 -6.58 -2.52 23.41
N GLY A 75 -5.36 -2.64 22.89
CA GLY A 75 -4.54 -1.52 22.41
C GLY A 75 -4.08 -1.66 20.97
N LEU A 76 -3.80 -0.51 20.34
CA LEU A 76 -3.03 -0.40 19.10
C LEU A 76 -1.55 -0.21 19.43
N TYR A 77 -0.68 -0.94 18.74
CA TYR A 77 0.77 -0.87 18.91
C TYR A 77 1.39 -0.18 17.70
N GLU A 78 2.01 0.98 17.90
CA GLU A 78 2.73 1.69 16.83
C GLU A 78 4.00 0.92 16.46
N VAL A 79 4.03 0.32 15.28
CA VAL A 79 5.15 -0.49 14.78
C VAL A 79 6.05 0.27 13.82
N VAL A 80 5.54 1.29 13.14
CA VAL A 80 6.35 2.18 12.30
C VAL A 80 6.00 3.64 12.61
N ASP A 81 7.03 4.39 12.96
CA ASP A 81 6.97 5.83 13.25
C ASP A 81 6.82 6.67 11.96
N VAL A 82 6.44 7.95 12.09
CA VAL A 82 6.33 8.90 10.94
C VAL A 82 7.64 9.05 10.15
N GLN A 83 8.76 8.73 10.78
CA GLN A 83 10.11 8.76 10.20
C GLN A 83 10.48 7.45 9.48
N GLY A 84 9.57 6.47 9.40
CA GLY A 84 9.82 5.17 8.78
C GLY A 84 10.68 4.22 9.61
N ARG A 85 10.94 4.53 10.89
CA ARG A 85 11.71 3.67 11.79
C ARG A 85 10.81 2.56 12.35
N PHE A 86 11.26 1.32 12.21
CA PHE A 86 10.57 0.15 12.73
C PHE A 86 10.83 0.01 14.24
N ARG A 87 9.76 -0.14 15.04
CA ARG A 87 9.82 -0.33 16.49
C ARG A 87 9.63 -1.81 16.83
N GLU A 88 10.75 -2.54 16.87
CA GLU A 88 10.77 -3.98 17.15
C GLU A 88 10.11 -4.34 18.49
N ASP A 89 10.31 -3.52 19.53
CA ASP A 89 9.74 -3.76 20.86
C ASP A 89 8.20 -3.80 20.84
N GLN A 90 7.58 -2.89 20.10
CA GLN A 90 6.13 -2.81 19.98
C GLN A 90 5.59 -3.94 19.11
N PHE A 91 6.32 -4.31 18.06
CA PHE A 91 5.99 -5.45 17.23
C PHE A 91 6.05 -6.76 18.02
N ALA A 92 7.11 -7.00 18.80
CA ALA A 92 7.27 -8.18 19.63
C ALA A 92 6.16 -8.29 20.69
N LYS A 93 5.81 -7.18 21.34
CA LYS A 93 4.67 -7.10 22.27
C LYS A 93 3.35 -7.44 21.58
N ALA A 94 3.10 -6.88 20.40
CA ALA A 94 1.86 -7.16 19.68
C ALA A 94 1.78 -8.65 19.27
N MET A 95 2.91 -9.25 18.87
CA MET A 95 2.99 -10.66 18.49
C MET A 95 2.86 -11.61 19.70
N SER A 96 3.32 -11.24 20.90
CA SER A 96 3.16 -12.08 22.09
C SER A 96 1.69 -12.28 22.46
N PHE A 97 0.84 -11.25 22.32
CA PHE A 97 -0.61 -11.39 22.53
C PHE A 97 -1.29 -12.34 21.53
N LEU A 98 -0.79 -12.41 20.30
CA LEU A 98 -1.26 -13.39 19.31
C LEU A 98 -0.82 -14.80 19.67
N ALA A 99 0.41 -14.97 20.16
CA ALA A 99 0.95 -16.27 20.58
C ALA A 99 0.22 -16.82 21.81
N GLU A 100 -0.07 -15.99 22.82
CA GLU A 100 -0.79 -16.39 24.04
C GLU A 100 -2.25 -16.81 23.76
N LYS A 101 -2.88 -16.26 22.72
CA LYS A 101 -4.25 -16.63 22.30
C LYS A 101 -4.33 -17.74 21.27
N GLY A 102 -3.20 -18.21 20.74
CA GLY A 102 -3.15 -19.34 19.81
C GLY A 102 -3.63 -20.66 20.44
N ASP A 103 -3.69 -20.74 21.77
CA ASP A 103 -4.00 -21.96 22.52
C ASP A 103 -5.40 -21.96 23.18
N GLN A 104 -6.22 -20.92 22.96
CA GLN A 104 -7.62 -20.92 23.41
C GLN A 104 -8.57 -21.23 22.25
N PRO A 105 -9.48 -22.21 22.39
CA PRO A 105 -10.44 -22.54 21.35
C PRO A 105 -11.29 -21.30 21.06
N ARG A 106 -11.49 -20.99 19.77
CA ARG A 106 -12.40 -19.94 19.31
C ARG A 106 -13.80 -20.21 19.85
N MET A 107 -14.13 -19.64 21.00
CA MET A 107 -15.50 -19.63 21.52
C MET A 107 -16.33 -18.71 20.63
N SER A 108 -17.01 -19.32 19.67
CA SER A 108 -18.13 -18.72 18.93
C SER A 108 -19.28 -18.43 19.90
N GLY A 109 -19.18 -17.33 20.63
CA GLY A 109 -20.28 -16.74 21.39
C GLY A 109 -21.04 -15.72 20.55
N PRO A 110 -22.39 -15.76 20.51
CA PRO A 110 -23.19 -14.82 19.74
C PRO A 110 -23.14 -13.45 20.43
N GLY A 111 -22.52 -12.44 19.80
CA GLY A 111 -22.56 -11.06 20.28
C GLY A 111 -21.20 -10.38 20.53
N GLY A 112 -20.08 -10.97 20.10
CA GLY A 112 -18.80 -10.25 20.09
C GLY A 112 -18.84 -9.10 19.09
N SER A 113 -18.83 -7.84 19.58
CA SER A 113 -18.65 -6.67 18.73
C SER A 113 -17.50 -6.93 17.76
N SER A 114 -17.76 -6.79 16.45
CA SER A 114 -16.78 -7.05 15.40
C SER A 114 -15.45 -6.39 15.77
N ASN A 115 -14.32 -7.08 15.59
CA ASN A 115 -12.99 -6.53 15.90
C ASN A 115 -12.80 -5.12 15.31
N ILE A 116 -13.46 -4.84 14.19
CA ILE A 116 -13.56 -3.52 13.54
C ILE A 116 -14.19 -2.47 14.46
N VAL A 117 -15.27 -2.77 15.17
CA VAL A 117 -15.94 -1.85 16.10
C VAL A 117 -15.05 -1.53 17.29
N LYS A 118 -14.28 -2.51 17.78
CA LYS A 118 -13.30 -2.29 18.85
C LYS A 118 -12.18 -1.36 18.39
N ILE A 119 -11.61 -1.63 17.21
CA ILE A 119 -10.60 -0.76 16.59
C ILE A 119 -11.14 0.66 16.42
N ILE A 120 -12.34 0.85 15.86
CA ILE A 120 -12.94 2.17 15.67
C ILE A 120 -13.14 2.89 17.02
N ARG A 121 -13.57 2.18 18.07
CA ARG A 121 -13.72 2.75 19.41
C ARG A 121 -12.37 3.19 19.97
N THR A 122 -11.33 2.35 19.89
CA THR A 122 -10.00 2.70 20.38
C THR A 122 -9.40 3.89 19.62
N ILE A 123 -9.60 3.96 18.29
CA ILE A 123 -9.16 5.11 17.49
C ILE A 123 -9.90 6.39 17.90
N LYS A 124 -11.20 6.30 18.20
CA LYS A 124 -12.01 7.44 18.66
C LYS A 124 -11.63 7.88 20.08
N GLU A 125 -11.28 6.95 20.97
CA GLU A 125 -10.85 7.24 22.35
C GLU A 125 -9.45 7.85 22.41
N GLN A 126 -8.56 7.48 21.49
CA GLN A 126 -7.20 8.02 21.40
C GLN A 126 -7.09 9.29 20.55
N ASP A 127 -8.22 9.86 20.11
CA ASP A 127 -8.34 11.10 19.32
C ASP A 127 -7.37 11.21 18.12
N MET A 128 -7.04 10.08 17.49
CA MET A 128 -6.06 10.01 16.38
C MET A 128 -6.53 10.69 15.08
N PHE A 129 -7.70 11.34 15.06
CA PHE A 129 -8.26 11.97 13.87
C PHE A 129 -7.94 13.47 13.74
N PHE A 130 -7.48 14.14 14.80
CA PHE A 130 -7.31 15.60 14.79
C PHE A 130 -6.14 16.10 15.65
N ASP A 131 -4.92 15.87 15.21
CA ASP A 131 -3.85 16.86 15.46
C ASP A 131 -3.66 17.66 14.16
N LYS A 132 -4.24 18.87 14.15
CA LYS A 132 -3.98 19.93 13.17
C LYS A 132 -2.88 20.85 13.68
#